data_AF-A0A517RM68-F1
#
_entry.id   AF-A0A517RM68-F1
#
_cell.length_a   1.000
_cell.length_b   1.000
_cell.length_c   1.000
_cell.angle_alpha   90.00
_cell.angle_beta   90.00
_cell.angle_gamma   90.00
#
_symmetry.space_group_name_H-M   'P 1'
#
loop_
_entity.id
_entity.type
_entity.pdbx_description
1 polymer ?
#
loop_
_entity_poly.entity_id
_entity_poly.type
_entity_poly.pdbx_seq_one_letter_code
_entity_poly.pdbx_strand_id
1 'polypeptide(L)'
;MHSYIKSLLLAALISALAPIPAHADEATEDPFKPFPDQLAPSLFNEVEDKYQFGIRAEEKALYYDVLKHLRETSLEDQKQAAQFNLQQRRAELKTFKEHPNLKFPVFPDLFKNSDRYKGRLVTLTGRVRKLIHYPAEKNEYGIKTLYEAWLFTDDSQQNPTVVICTEVPPALKDGLPKGTDVIDHVSITGYLFKMYVYNAQDTTRVAPLILAKQLEWNPPVVDEQGSQLFSQILAGTLIILIAGVAFAMWKASQKDKQFRESRLQTSEEQVSFNQLESQSAPSQSKSKPLAESKSEPKTESKPEPKTDDKTPE
;
A
#
# COMPACT_ATOMS: atom_id res chain seq x y z
N MET A 1 -82.67 -68.05 28.41
CA MET A 1 -83.07 -67.33 29.63
C MET A 1 -82.20 -66.09 29.76
N HIS A 2 -82.83 -64.91 29.86
CA HIS A 2 -82.32 -63.62 30.36
C HIS A 2 -81.06 -63.05 29.67
N SER A 3 -81.15 -62.16 28.68
CA SER A 3 -81.56 -60.74 28.75
C SER A 3 -80.90 -59.98 29.90
N TYR A 4 -79.95 -59.09 29.59
CA TYR A 4 -79.86 -57.77 30.21
C TYR A 4 -79.15 -56.77 29.28
N ILE A 5 -79.79 -55.62 29.15
CA ILE A 5 -79.51 -54.46 28.29
C ILE A 5 -78.80 -53.38 29.14
N LYS A 6 -78.15 -52.43 28.45
CA LYS A 6 -77.64 -51.09 28.87
C LYS A 6 -76.12 -51.10 29.14
N SER A 7 -75.26 -50.21 28.61
CA SER A 7 -75.37 -48.83 28.12
C SER A 7 -74.25 -48.58 27.10
N LEU A 8 -74.50 -47.97 25.94
CA LEU A 8 -74.27 -46.55 25.64
C LEU A 8 -72.88 -46.02 26.08
N LEU A 9 -71.94 -45.92 25.13
CA LEU A 9 -71.11 -44.72 24.96
C LEU A 9 -70.34 -44.75 23.63
N LEU A 10 -70.76 -43.84 22.78
CA LEU A 10 -70.13 -43.37 21.56
C LEU A 10 -68.84 -42.62 21.96
N ALA A 11 -67.67 -43.06 21.52
CA ALA A 11 -66.45 -42.25 21.56
C ALA A 11 -65.99 -42.02 20.12
N ALA A 12 -66.53 -40.96 19.52
CA ALA A 12 -66.00 -40.36 18.31
C ALA A 12 -64.77 -39.50 18.66
N LEU A 13 -63.82 -39.47 17.73
CA LEU A 13 -62.77 -38.47 17.43
C LEU A 13 -62.51 -37.39 18.51
N ILE A 14 -61.27 -37.11 18.87
CA ILE A 14 -60.38 -36.26 18.06
C ILE A 14 -58.92 -36.64 18.39
N SER A 15 -58.16 -37.04 17.38
CA SER A 15 -56.71 -37.10 17.47
C SER A 15 -56.20 -35.66 17.54
N ALA A 16 -55.95 -35.16 18.75
CA ALA A 16 -55.28 -33.88 18.95
C ALA A 16 -53.80 -34.07 18.54
N LEU A 17 -53.51 -33.80 17.27
CA LEU A 17 -52.15 -33.50 16.84
C LEU A 17 -51.79 -32.20 17.54
N ALA A 18 -51.10 -32.29 18.68
CA ALA A 18 -50.51 -31.11 19.29
C ALA A 18 -49.61 -30.45 18.24
N PRO A 19 -49.78 -29.15 17.93
CA PRO A 19 -48.77 -28.46 17.16
C PRO A 19 -47.48 -28.60 17.96
N ILE A 20 -46.47 -29.23 17.34
CA ILE A 20 -45.08 -29.12 17.79
C ILE A 20 -44.90 -27.62 18.00
N PRO A 21 -44.58 -27.15 19.22
CA PRO A 21 -44.17 -25.77 19.36
C PRO A 21 -42.95 -25.67 18.46
N ALA A 22 -43.09 -24.98 17.33
CA ALA A 22 -41.96 -24.35 16.71
C ALA A 22 -41.32 -23.61 17.88
N HIS A 23 -40.14 -24.08 18.31
CA HIS A 23 -39.20 -23.18 18.93
C HIS A 23 -39.02 -22.09 17.88
N ALA A 24 -39.86 -21.05 17.99
CA ALA A 24 -39.44 -19.71 17.72
C ALA A 24 -38.15 -19.61 18.52
N ASP A 25 -37.06 -19.78 17.78
CA ASP A 25 -35.73 -19.35 18.19
C ASP A 25 -35.99 -17.97 18.77
N GLU A 26 -36.02 -17.90 20.11
CA GLU A 26 -36.02 -16.62 20.80
C GLU A 26 -34.87 -15.90 20.15
N ALA A 27 -35.18 -14.82 19.43
CA ALA A 27 -34.22 -13.92 18.86
C ALA A 27 -33.36 -13.45 20.03
N THR A 28 -32.34 -14.23 20.33
CA THR A 28 -31.18 -13.81 21.07
C THR A 28 -30.64 -12.79 20.11
N GLU A 29 -30.99 -11.52 20.33
CA GLU A 29 -30.41 -10.41 19.59
C GLU A 29 -28.91 -10.66 19.64
N ASP A 30 -28.35 -11.11 18.52
CA ASP A 30 -26.94 -11.40 18.43
C ASP A 30 -26.24 -10.07 18.77
N PRO A 31 -25.52 -10.00 19.90
CA PRO A 31 -24.92 -8.74 20.35
C PRO A 31 -23.86 -8.22 19.35
N PHE A 32 -23.61 -8.96 18.27
CA PHE A 32 -22.68 -8.65 17.20
C PHE A 32 -23.34 -8.59 15.81
N LYS A 33 -24.63 -8.27 15.71
CA LYS A 33 -25.30 -8.01 14.43
C LYS A 33 -25.35 -6.50 14.11
N PRO A 34 -24.34 -5.92 13.45
CA PRO A 34 -24.28 -4.48 13.16
C PRO A 34 -25.41 -3.98 12.24
N PHE A 35 -26.09 -4.87 11.50
CA PHE A 35 -27.37 -4.59 10.83
C PHE A 35 -28.19 -5.88 10.56
N PRO A 36 -29.53 -5.79 10.37
CA PRO A 36 -30.45 -6.93 10.41
C PRO A 36 -30.18 -8.07 9.42
N ASP A 37 -29.58 -7.78 8.26
CA ASP A 37 -29.49 -8.72 7.13
C ASP A 37 -28.07 -9.23 6.84
N GLN A 38 -27.10 -9.02 7.74
CA GLN A 38 -25.72 -9.48 7.50
C GLN A 38 -25.65 -11.01 7.27
N LEU A 39 -24.88 -11.42 6.26
CA LEU A 39 -24.63 -12.84 5.99
C LEU A 39 -23.92 -13.51 7.16
N ALA A 40 -24.38 -14.70 7.53
CA ALA A 40 -23.76 -15.49 8.59
C ALA A 40 -22.35 -15.95 8.14
N PRO A 41 -21.30 -15.77 8.96
CA PRO A 41 -19.96 -16.22 8.62
C PRO A 41 -19.88 -17.74 8.33
N SER A 42 -20.77 -18.53 8.91
CA SER A 42 -20.85 -19.98 8.70
C SER A 42 -21.13 -20.38 7.25
N LEU A 43 -21.77 -19.50 6.45
CA LEU A 43 -21.97 -19.73 5.01
C LEU A 43 -20.65 -19.86 4.26
N PHE A 44 -19.58 -19.27 4.78
CA PHE A 44 -18.26 -19.26 4.16
C PHE A 44 -17.37 -20.42 4.58
N ASN A 45 -17.85 -21.33 5.45
CA ASN A 45 -17.06 -22.47 5.94
C ASN A 45 -16.66 -23.43 4.82
N GLU A 46 -17.45 -23.51 3.75
CA GLU A 46 -17.18 -24.34 2.57
C GLU A 46 -16.20 -23.67 1.58
N VAL A 47 -15.86 -22.39 1.80
CA VAL A 47 -14.94 -21.65 0.95
C VAL A 47 -13.50 -21.96 1.34
N GLU A 48 -12.76 -22.56 0.41
CA GLU A 48 -11.38 -22.99 0.64
C GLU A 48 -10.36 -21.91 0.24
N ASP A 49 -9.46 -21.61 1.19
CA ASP A 49 -8.34 -20.70 0.98
C ASP A 49 -7.20 -21.40 0.25
N LYS A 50 -6.47 -20.65 -0.59
CA LYS A 50 -5.20 -21.06 -1.22
C LYS A 50 -5.31 -22.33 -2.08
N TYR A 51 -6.53 -22.70 -2.46
CA TYR A 51 -6.80 -23.74 -3.43
C TYR A 51 -6.58 -23.21 -4.86
N GLN A 52 -6.61 -24.09 -5.86
CA GLN A 52 -6.40 -23.82 -7.29
C GLN A 52 -6.99 -22.47 -7.77
N PHE A 53 -6.40 -21.92 -8.84
CA PHE A 53 -6.81 -20.64 -9.44
C PHE A 53 -8.33 -20.54 -9.67
N GLY A 54 -8.90 -19.39 -9.35
CA GLY A 54 -10.29 -19.05 -9.64
C GLY A 54 -11.28 -19.28 -8.50
N ILE A 55 -12.56 -19.19 -8.85
CA ILE A 55 -13.71 -19.53 -7.99
C ILE A 55 -14.16 -20.95 -8.36
N ARG A 56 -14.28 -21.81 -7.35
CA ARG A 56 -14.68 -23.22 -7.55
C ARG A 56 -16.15 -23.31 -7.95
N ALA A 57 -16.55 -24.39 -8.60
CA ALA A 57 -17.94 -24.57 -9.05
C ALA A 57 -18.93 -24.55 -7.87
N GLU A 58 -18.54 -25.19 -6.77
CA GLU A 58 -19.21 -25.24 -5.47
C GLU A 58 -19.26 -23.87 -4.77
N GLU A 59 -18.28 -23.00 -4.99
CA GLU A 59 -18.23 -21.65 -4.42
C GLU A 59 -19.10 -20.66 -5.20
N LYS A 60 -19.48 -20.96 -6.46
CA LYS A 60 -20.15 -20.00 -7.36
C LYS A 60 -21.50 -19.53 -6.85
N ALA A 61 -22.29 -20.43 -6.26
CA ALA A 61 -23.61 -20.07 -5.73
C ALA A 61 -23.46 -18.99 -4.64
N LEU A 62 -22.61 -19.26 -3.64
CA LEU A 62 -22.31 -18.30 -2.57
C LEU A 62 -21.65 -17.02 -3.10
N TYR A 63 -20.71 -17.14 -4.04
CA TYR A 63 -20.03 -15.99 -4.64
C TYR A 63 -21.03 -14.98 -5.22
N TYR A 64 -22.01 -15.46 -5.99
CA TYR A 64 -23.02 -14.58 -6.58
C TYR A 64 -24.08 -14.13 -5.56
N ASP A 65 -24.41 -14.97 -4.57
CA ASP A 65 -25.31 -14.59 -3.49
C ASP A 65 -24.73 -13.44 -2.65
N VAL A 66 -23.43 -13.48 -2.34
CA VAL A 66 -22.72 -12.39 -1.65
C VAL A 66 -22.77 -11.10 -2.45
N LEU A 67 -22.51 -11.15 -3.77
CA LEU A 67 -22.59 -9.97 -4.64
C LEU A 67 -24.02 -9.41 -4.73
N LYS A 68 -25.03 -10.29 -4.79
CA LYS A 68 -26.44 -9.90 -4.78
C LYS A 68 -26.81 -9.23 -3.45
N HIS A 69 -26.43 -9.84 -2.33
CA HIS A 69 -26.63 -9.27 -1.00
C HIS A 69 -25.99 -7.88 -0.88
N LEU A 70 -24.73 -7.72 -1.29
CA LEU A 70 -24.03 -6.43 -1.28
C LEU A 70 -24.72 -5.36 -2.15
N ARG A 71 -25.38 -5.73 -3.24
CA ARG A 71 -26.14 -4.78 -4.07
C ARG A 71 -27.41 -4.28 -3.36
N GLU A 72 -28.08 -5.19 -2.65
CA GLU A 72 -29.33 -4.94 -1.92
C GLU A 72 -29.10 -4.21 -0.59
N THR A 73 -27.95 -4.40 0.06
CA THR A 73 -27.58 -3.68 1.27
C THR A 73 -27.11 -2.25 0.95
N SER A 74 -27.49 -1.28 1.78
CA SER A 74 -27.00 0.09 1.64
C SER A 74 -25.49 0.16 1.88
N LEU A 75 -24.80 1.11 1.24
CA LEU A 75 -23.36 1.29 1.44
C LEU A 75 -23.04 1.77 2.87
N GLU A 76 -23.95 2.53 3.48
CA GLU A 76 -23.82 3.01 4.85
C GLU A 76 -23.81 1.84 5.84
N ASP A 77 -24.78 0.91 5.73
CA ASP A 77 -24.83 -0.29 6.56
C ASP A 77 -23.58 -1.16 6.37
N GLN A 78 -23.12 -1.31 5.12
CA GLN A 78 -21.89 -2.03 4.82
C GLN A 78 -20.68 -1.43 5.54
N LYS A 79 -20.53 -0.09 5.50
CA LYS A 79 -19.44 0.63 6.17
C LYS A 79 -19.55 0.55 7.68
N GLN A 80 -20.76 0.68 8.23
CA GLN A 80 -21.01 0.56 9.67
C GLN A 80 -20.60 -0.82 10.18
N ALA A 81 -20.96 -1.89 9.46
CA ALA A 81 -20.54 -3.24 9.84
C ALA A 81 -19.03 -3.46 9.71
N ALA A 82 -18.40 -2.94 8.65
CA ALA A 82 -16.95 -3.00 8.52
C ALA A 82 -16.22 -2.29 9.68
N GLN A 83 -16.72 -1.10 10.06
CA GLN A 83 -16.21 -0.35 11.20
C GLN A 83 -16.42 -1.11 12.51
N PHE A 84 -17.60 -1.69 12.72
CA PHE A 84 -17.88 -2.52 13.89
C PHE A 84 -16.92 -3.70 13.98
N ASN A 85 -16.72 -4.44 12.87
CA ASN A 85 -15.77 -5.56 12.81
C ASN A 85 -14.35 -5.14 13.16
N LEU A 86 -13.90 -3.99 12.65
CA LEU A 86 -12.58 -3.43 12.97
C LEU A 86 -12.47 -3.05 14.45
N GLN A 87 -13.50 -2.41 15.02
CA GLN A 87 -13.52 -2.05 16.44
C GLN A 87 -13.46 -3.29 17.34
N GLN A 88 -14.25 -4.33 17.03
CA GLN A 88 -14.19 -5.61 17.75
C GLN A 88 -12.78 -6.21 17.68
N ARG A 89 -12.17 -6.25 16.50
CA ARG A 89 -10.81 -6.78 16.34
C ARG A 89 -9.77 -5.98 17.13
N ARG A 90 -9.87 -4.65 17.15
CA ARG A 90 -9.01 -3.79 17.98
C ARG A 90 -9.21 -4.07 19.47
N ALA A 91 -10.45 -4.29 19.89
CA ALA A 91 -10.82 -4.67 21.25
C ALA A 91 -10.55 -6.14 21.60
N GLU A 92 -10.00 -6.96 20.70
CA GLU A 92 -9.47 -8.29 21.03
C GLU A 92 -7.97 -8.19 21.40
N LEU A 93 -7.24 -7.27 20.75
CA LEU A 93 -5.79 -7.21 20.79
C LEU A 93 -5.26 -6.25 21.85
N LYS A 94 -4.43 -6.75 22.77
CA LYS A 94 -3.85 -5.99 23.90
C LYS A 94 -3.22 -4.66 23.46
N THR A 95 -2.40 -4.67 22.42
CA THR A 95 -1.70 -3.47 21.91
C THR A 95 -2.66 -2.33 21.55
N PHE A 96 -3.81 -2.64 20.93
CA PHE A 96 -4.77 -1.62 20.50
C PHE A 96 -5.77 -1.24 21.61
N LYS A 97 -5.96 -2.10 22.61
CA LYS A 97 -6.64 -1.73 23.87
C LYS A 97 -5.85 -0.69 24.65
N GLU A 98 -4.55 -0.92 24.82
CA GLU A 98 -3.66 -0.05 25.60
C GLU A 98 -3.30 1.24 24.86
N HIS A 99 -3.26 1.17 23.52
CA HIS A 99 -2.93 2.31 22.67
C HIS A 99 -4.00 2.53 21.59
N PRO A 100 -5.17 3.09 21.95
CA PRO A 100 -6.31 3.25 21.03
C PRO A 100 -6.03 4.18 19.85
N ASN A 101 -5.00 5.03 19.94
CA ASN A 101 -4.61 5.96 18.87
C ASN A 101 -3.67 5.33 17.82
N LEU A 102 -3.15 4.12 18.04
CA LEU A 102 -2.30 3.46 17.04
C LEU A 102 -3.12 3.05 15.82
N LYS A 103 -2.63 3.41 14.63
CA LYS A 103 -3.20 2.96 13.35
C LYS A 103 -3.17 1.43 13.28
N PHE A 104 -4.32 0.83 13.01
CA PHE A 104 -4.41 -0.62 12.82
C PHE A 104 -3.80 -1.01 11.47
N PRO A 105 -2.87 -1.97 11.41
CA PRO A 105 -2.40 -2.53 10.14
C PRO A 105 -3.43 -3.54 9.61
N VAL A 106 -4.49 -3.03 8.98
CA VAL A 106 -5.64 -3.84 8.53
C VAL A 106 -5.19 -4.92 7.56
N PHE A 107 -4.34 -4.59 6.58
CA PHE A 107 -3.94 -5.57 5.57
C PHE A 107 -3.09 -6.70 6.16
N PRO A 108 -1.99 -6.44 6.92
CA PRO A 108 -1.23 -7.50 7.55
C PRO A 108 -2.04 -8.37 8.52
N ASP A 109 -2.96 -7.80 9.29
CA ASP A 109 -3.80 -8.59 10.21
C ASP A 109 -4.81 -9.45 9.44
N LEU A 110 -5.45 -8.89 8.41
CA LEU A 110 -6.37 -9.62 7.53
C LEU A 110 -5.67 -10.78 6.81
N PHE A 111 -4.47 -10.55 6.27
CA PHE A 111 -3.71 -11.57 5.56
C PHE A 111 -3.30 -12.73 6.49
N LYS A 112 -2.90 -12.43 7.73
CA LYS A 112 -2.44 -13.43 8.70
C LYS A 112 -3.58 -14.17 9.38
N ASN A 113 -4.72 -13.51 9.58
CA ASN A 113 -5.86 -14.04 10.33
C ASN A 113 -7.11 -14.15 9.44
N SER A 114 -6.96 -14.63 8.19
CA SER A 114 -8.03 -14.64 7.19
C SER A 114 -9.32 -15.31 7.68
N ASP A 115 -9.21 -16.41 8.43
CA ASP A 115 -10.36 -17.13 9.00
C ASP A 115 -11.21 -16.26 9.92
N ARG A 116 -10.62 -15.29 10.63
CA ARG A 116 -11.36 -14.34 11.49
C ARG A 116 -12.16 -13.32 10.68
N TYR A 117 -11.74 -13.04 9.46
CA TYR A 117 -12.32 -12.03 8.57
C TYR A 117 -13.23 -12.63 7.49
N LYS A 118 -13.08 -13.93 7.19
CA LYS A 118 -13.89 -14.62 6.19
C LYS A 118 -15.38 -14.47 6.52
N GLY A 119 -16.17 -14.08 5.53
CA GLY A 119 -17.60 -13.79 5.72
C GLY A 119 -17.89 -12.54 6.54
N ARG A 120 -16.92 -11.64 6.72
CA ARG A 120 -17.11 -10.35 7.38
C ARG A 120 -16.75 -9.19 6.47
N LEU A 121 -17.49 -8.11 6.64
CA LEU A 121 -17.24 -6.84 5.95
C LEU A 121 -15.96 -6.19 6.49
N VAL A 122 -15.14 -5.70 5.57
CA VAL A 122 -13.94 -4.91 5.83
C VAL A 122 -13.91 -3.71 4.89
N THR A 123 -13.32 -2.61 5.34
CA THR A 123 -13.06 -1.43 4.51
C THR A 123 -11.56 -1.28 4.31
N LEU A 124 -11.14 -1.15 3.06
CA LEU A 124 -9.76 -0.88 2.69
C LEU A 124 -9.70 0.37 1.83
N THR A 125 -8.66 1.18 2.04
CA THR A 125 -8.36 2.36 1.24
C THR A 125 -6.93 2.27 0.74
N GLY A 126 -6.73 2.62 -0.53
CA GLY A 126 -5.41 2.59 -1.13
C GLY A 126 -5.46 3.02 -2.59
N ARG A 127 -4.62 2.39 -3.38
CA ARG A 127 -4.43 2.71 -4.81
C ARG A 127 -4.67 1.51 -5.69
N VAL A 128 -5.32 1.72 -6.82
CA VAL A 128 -5.63 0.67 -7.80
C VAL A 128 -4.64 0.75 -8.95
N ARG A 129 -3.95 -0.35 -9.22
CA ARG A 129 -2.96 -0.46 -10.33
C ARG A 129 -3.45 -1.27 -11.53
N LYS A 130 -4.59 -1.94 -11.38
CA LYS A 130 -5.23 -2.70 -12.45
C LYS A 130 -6.73 -2.65 -12.20
N LEU A 131 -7.48 -2.28 -13.23
CA LEU A 131 -8.93 -2.35 -13.25
C LEU A 131 -9.36 -2.90 -14.60
N ILE A 132 -10.01 -4.07 -14.58
CA ILE A 132 -10.55 -4.71 -15.77
C ILE A 132 -12.03 -5.05 -15.53
N HIS A 133 -12.79 -5.23 -16.60
CA HIS A 133 -14.16 -5.70 -16.53
C HIS A 133 -14.35 -6.92 -17.45
N TYR A 134 -15.28 -7.79 -17.09
CA TYR A 134 -15.61 -8.98 -17.87
C TYR A 134 -17.09 -9.37 -17.68
N PRO A 135 -17.69 -10.08 -18.65
CA PRO A 135 -19.04 -10.60 -18.48
C PRO A 135 -19.06 -11.60 -17.33
N ALA A 136 -20.05 -11.46 -16.45
CA ALA A 136 -20.33 -12.45 -15.42
C ALA A 136 -20.79 -13.75 -16.08
N GLU A 137 -20.47 -14.87 -15.44
CA GLU A 137 -21.08 -16.15 -15.80
C GLU A 137 -22.60 -16.11 -15.54
N LYS A 138 -23.35 -17.05 -16.15
CA LYS A 138 -24.79 -17.16 -15.94
C LYS A 138 -25.08 -17.35 -14.45
N ASN A 139 -25.89 -16.45 -13.89
CA ASN A 139 -26.34 -16.46 -12.51
C ASN A 139 -27.83 -16.08 -12.43
N GLU A 140 -28.48 -16.43 -11.33
CA GLU A 140 -29.92 -16.22 -11.13
C GLU A 140 -30.27 -14.77 -10.75
N TYR A 141 -29.27 -13.95 -10.41
CA TYR A 141 -29.45 -12.60 -9.88
C TYR A 141 -29.29 -11.49 -10.94
N GLY A 142 -29.13 -11.88 -12.21
CA GLY A 142 -29.01 -10.95 -13.33
C GLY A 142 -27.76 -10.06 -13.29
N ILE A 143 -26.71 -10.45 -12.56
CA ILE A 143 -25.41 -9.79 -12.60
C ILE A 143 -24.79 -10.08 -13.96
N LYS A 144 -24.51 -9.05 -14.77
CA LYS A 144 -24.04 -9.21 -16.15
C LYS A 144 -22.56 -8.88 -16.34
N THR A 145 -22.04 -7.98 -15.53
CA THR A 145 -20.67 -7.47 -15.63
C THR A 145 -20.06 -7.44 -14.25
N LEU A 146 -18.80 -7.86 -14.18
CA LEU A 146 -17.98 -7.78 -12.98
C LEU A 146 -16.74 -6.94 -13.29
N TYR A 147 -16.25 -6.26 -12.26
CA TYR A 147 -15.03 -5.48 -12.29
C TYR A 147 -14.03 -6.09 -11.33
N GLU A 148 -12.81 -6.33 -11.79
CA GLU A 148 -11.69 -6.80 -10.98
C GLU A 148 -10.70 -5.66 -10.81
N ALA A 149 -10.49 -5.25 -9.57
CA ALA A 149 -9.53 -4.23 -9.18
C ALA A 149 -8.41 -4.82 -8.32
N TRP A 150 -7.18 -4.40 -8.58
CA TRP A 150 -6.02 -4.76 -7.76
C TRP A 150 -5.64 -3.57 -6.90
N LEU A 151 -6.10 -3.60 -5.65
CA LEU A 151 -5.94 -2.56 -4.65
C LEU A 151 -4.70 -2.80 -3.81
N PHE A 152 -3.89 -1.76 -3.62
CA PHE A 152 -2.70 -1.77 -2.77
C PHE A 152 -2.90 -0.74 -1.66
N THR A 153 -2.98 -1.19 -0.41
CA THR A 153 -3.02 -0.31 0.77
C THR A 153 -1.60 0.09 1.17
N ASP A 154 -1.45 1.16 1.95
CA ASP A 154 -0.13 1.64 2.40
C ASP A 154 0.69 0.56 3.16
N ASP A 155 0.00 -0.32 3.87
CA ASP A 155 0.55 -1.41 4.68
C ASP A 155 0.65 -2.76 3.94
N SER A 156 0.32 -2.80 2.65
CA SER A 156 0.34 -4.03 1.83
C SER A 156 1.65 -4.31 1.10
N GLN A 157 2.58 -3.34 1.07
CA GLN A 157 3.84 -3.39 0.33
C GLN A 157 3.59 -3.63 -1.18
N GLN A 158 3.92 -4.83 -1.68
CA GLN A 158 3.73 -5.26 -3.07
C GLN A 158 2.62 -6.30 -3.24
N ASN A 159 1.88 -6.62 -2.18
CA ASN A 159 0.81 -7.62 -2.24
C ASN A 159 -0.52 -6.92 -2.48
N PRO A 160 -1.28 -7.27 -3.53
CA PRO A 160 -2.59 -6.68 -3.75
C PRO A 160 -3.63 -7.31 -2.82
N THR A 161 -4.72 -6.57 -2.60
CA THR A 161 -6.04 -7.14 -2.41
C THR A 161 -6.72 -7.19 -3.78
N VAL A 162 -7.19 -8.37 -4.18
CA VAL A 162 -8.03 -8.53 -5.37
C VAL A 162 -9.46 -8.22 -4.95
N VAL A 163 -10.10 -7.28 -5.64
CA VAL A 163 -11.48 -6.87 -5.37
C VAL A 163 -12.32 -7.21 -6.57
N ILE A 164 -13.40 -7.97 -6.39
CA ILE A 164 -14.44 -8.12 -7.39
C ILE A 164 -15.66 -7.32 -6.98
N CYS A 165 -16.14 -6.46 -7.88
CA CYS A 165 -17.31 -5.63 -7.62
C CYS A 165 -18.26 -5.55 -8.80
N THR A 166 -19.50 -5.17 -8.52
CA THR A 166 -20.57 -5.07 -9.53
C THR A 166 -20.66 -3.68 -10.15
N GLU A 167 -20.12 -2.68 -9.47
CA GLU A 167 -20.23 -1.27 -9.85
C GLU A 167 -18.89 -0.54 -9.68
N VAL A 168 -18.64 0.42 -10.57
CA VAL A 168 -17.49 1.33 -10.48
C VAL A 168 -17.95 2.74 -10.82
N PRO A 169 -17.21 3.79 -10.40
CA PRO A 169 -17.49 5.16 -10.80
C PRO A 169 -17.58 5.29 -12.33
N PRO A 170 -18.46 6.15 -12.88
CA PRO A 170 -18.63 6.27 -14.33
C PRO A 170 -17.33 6.50 -15.12
N ALA A 171 -16.38 7.25 -14.53
CA ALA A 171 -15.07 7.53 -15.11
C ALA A 171 -14.15 6.30 -15.23
N LEU A 172 -14.47 5.20 -14.54
CA LEU A 172 -13.66 3.98 -14.45
C LEU A 172 -14.33 2.77 -15.12
N LYS A 173 -15.47 2.96 -15.79
CA LYS A 173 -16.24 1.87 -16.41
C LYS A 173 -15.45 1.09 -17.46
N ASP A 174 -14.59 1.77 -18.20
CA ASP A 174 -13.74 1.15 -19.23
C ASP A 174 -12.33 0.80 -18.71
N GLY A 175 -12.15 0.75 -17.38
CA GLY A 175 -10.87 0.53 -16.73
C GLY A 175 -10.23 1.82 -16.22
N LEU A 176 -8.89 1.81 -16.06
CA LEU A 176 -8.16 3.01 -15.65
C LEU A 176 -8.18 4.07 -16.77
N PRO A 177 -8.19 5.38 -16.43
CA PRO A 177 -8.11 6.44 -17.42
C PRO A 177 -6.88 6.27 -18.33
N LYS A 178 -7.02 6.61 -19.61
CA LYS A 178 -5.91 6.50 -20.58
C LYS A 178 -4.70 7.31 -20.12
N GLY A 179 -3.52 6.69 -20.13
CA GLY A 179 -2.26 7.31 -19.67
C GLY A 179 -2.05 7.23 -18.16
N THR A 180 -2.93 6.53 -17.43
CA THR A 180 -2.84 6.35 -15.98
C THR A 180 -2.66 4.88 -15.63
N ASP A 181 -1.51 4.54 -15.03
CA ASP A 181 -1.23 3.17 -14.56
C ASP A 181 -1.65 2.95 -13.10
N VAL A 182 -2.00 4.01 -12.38
CA VAL A 182 -2.41 3.96 -10.98
C VAL A 182 -3.37 5.10 -10.63
N ILE A 183 -4.42 4.79 -9.88
CA ILE A 183 -5.29 5.79 -9.25
C ILE A 183 -5.21 5.65 -7.73
N ASP A 184 -5.06 6.77 -7.04
CA ASP A 184 -5.00 6.82 -5.58
C ASP A 184 -6.38 7.13 -4.96
N HIS A 185 -6.47 7.00 -3.63
CA HIS A 185 -7.67 7.33 -2.84
C HIS A 185 -8.92 6.54 -3.26
N VAL A 186 -8.71 5.28 -3.64
CA VAL A 186 -9.79 4.33 -3.86
C VAL A 186 -10.11 3.63 -2.56
N SER A 187 -11.38 3.61 -2.18
CA SER A 187 -11.90 2.87 -1.03
C SER A 187 -12.88 1.81 -1.47
N ILE A 188 -12.89 0.70 -0.74
CA ILE A 188 -13.80 -0.41 -0.94
C ILE A 188 -14.35 -0.86 0.41
N THR A 189 -15.58 -1.34 0.42
CA THR A 189 -16.17 -2.05 1.53
C THR A 189 -16.78 -3.33 1.00
N GLY A 190 -16.42 -4.46 1.59
CA GLY A 190 -16.82 -5.76 1.07
C GLY A 190 -16.46 -6.93 1.97
N TYR A 191 -16.99 -8.10 1.63
CA TYR A 191 -16.73 -9.34 2.36
C TYR A 191 -15.40 -9.95 1.94
N LEU A 192 -14.56 -10.32 2.91
CA LEU A 192 -13.46 -11.23 2.61
C LEU A 192 -14.05 -12.60 2.24
N PHE A 193 -13.84 -13.02 1.00
CA PHE A 193 -14.35 -14.28 0.48
C PHE A 193 -13.37 -15.42 0.72
N LYS A 194 -12.13 -15.27 0.24
CA LYS A 194 -11.06 -16.25 0.39
C LYS A 194 -9.68 -15.64 0.23
N MET A 195 -8.66 -16.38 0.62
CA MET A 195 -7.29 -16.14 0.17
C MET A 195 -7.09 -16.77 -1.22
N TYR A 196 -6.96 -15.92 -2.23
CA TYR A 196 -6.94 -16.27 -3.66
C TYR A 196 -5.52 -16.43 -4.20
N VAL A 197 -5.29 -17.50 -4.95
CA VAL A 197 -4.02 -17.77 -5.64
C VAL A 197 -4.02 -17.06 -6.99
N TYR A 198 -2.96 -16.32 -7.29
CA TYR A 198 -2.78 -15.62 -8.56
C TYR A 198 -1.35 -15.75 -9.08
N ASN A 199 -1.19 -15.60 -10.39
CA ASN A 199 0.13 -15.56 -11.02
C ASN A 199 0.62 -14.12 -11.04
N ALA A 200 1.64 -13.82 -10.24
CA ALA A 200 2.44 -12.62 -10.42
C ALA A 200 3.44 -12.84 -11.57
N GLN A 201 4.18 -11.80 -11.95
CA GLN A 201 5.17 -11.88 -13.03
C GLN A 201 6.33 -12.83 -12.70
N ASP A 202 6.66 -12.98 -11.42
CA ASP A 202 7.80 -13.73 -10.93
C ASP A 202 7.41 -15.11 -10.37
N THR A 203 6.30 -15.18 -9.64
CA THR A 203 5.88 -16.39 -8.94
C THR A 203 4.37 -16.44 -8.70
N THR A 204 3.88 -17.62 -8.33
CA THR A 204 2.53 -17.77 -7.82
C THR A 204 2.46 -17.19 -6.41
N ARG A 205 1.52 -16.28 -6.18
CA ARG A 205 1.31 -15.59 -4.91
C ARG A 205 -0.13 -15.74 -4.44
N VAL A 206 -0.36 -15.35 -3.18
CA VAL A 206 -1.69 -15.33 -2.57
C VAL A 206 -2.06 -13.89 -2.25
N ALA A 207 -3.32 -13.55 -2.48
CA ALA A 207 -3.91 -12.25 -2.14
C ALA A 207 -5.27 -12.44 -1.46
N PRO A 208 -5.69 -11.53 -0.57
CA PRO A 208 -7.08 -11.48 -0.14
C PRO A 208 -8.01 -11.20 -1.33
N LEU A 209 -9.10 -11.96 -1.45
CA LEU A 209 -10.17 -11.71 -2.40
C LEU A 209 -11.38 -11.13 -1.67
N ILE A 210 -11.73 -9.89 -2.01
CA ILE A 210 -12.88 -9.19 -1.45
C ILE A 210 -13.98 -9.05 -2.49
N LEU A 211 -15.20 -9.41 -2.12
CA LEU A 211 -16.39 -9.13 -2.91
C LEU A 211 -17.02 -7.84 -2.38
N ALA A 212 -17.25 -6.87 -3.26
CA ALA A 212 -17.77 -5.56 -2.90
C ALA A 212 -18.92 -5.14 -3.82
N LYS A 213 -19.78 -4.23 -3.35
CA LYS A 213 -20.80 -3.61 -4.21
C LYS A 213 -20.14 -2.73 -5.28
N GLN A 214 -19.35 -1.77 -4.82
CA GLN A 214 -18.79 -0.73 -5.65
C GLN A 214 -17.37 -0.31 -5.23
N LEU A 215 -16.59 0.19 -6.18
CA LEU A 215 -15.40 1.01 -5.88
C LEU A 215 -15.83 2.46 -5.59
N GLU A 216 -15.24 3.07 -4.59
CA GLU A 216 -15.36 4.51 -4.34
C GLU A 216 -14.04 5.19 -4.71
N TRP A 217 -14.07 6.10 -5.67
CA TRP A 217 -12.88 6.88 -6.05
C TRP A 217 -13.07 8.34 -5.65
N ASN A 218 -12.30 8.78 -4.67
CA ASN A 218 -12.31 10.16 -4.16
C ASN A 218 -10.97 10.81 -4.53
N PRO A 219 -10.83 11.42 -5.72
CA PRO A 219 -9.56 12.03 -6.11
C PRO A 219 -9.15 13.08 -5.07
N PRO A 220 -7.86 13.14 -4.68
CA PRO A 220 -7.40 14.18 -3.78
C PRO A 220 -7.64 15.54 -4.44
N VAL A 221 -8.31 16.44 -3.71
CA VAL A 221 -8.42 17.83 -4.13
C VAL A 221 -7.01 18.42 -4.01
N VAL A 222 -6.37 18.68 -5.14
CA VAL A 222 -5.06 19.34 -5.15
C VAL A 222 -5.25 20.76 -4.63
N ASP A 223 -4.73 21.04 -3.44
CA ASP A 223 -4.67 22.42 -2.93
C ASP A 223 -3.55 23.16 -3.67
N GLU A 224 -3.93 23.80 -4.77
CA GLU A 224 -3.07 24.65 -5.59
C GLU A 224 -2.43 25.80 -4.79
N GLN A 225 -3.10 26.30 -3.73
CA GLN A 225 -2.57 27.41 -2.93
C GLN A 225 -1.42 26.98 -2.03
N GLY A 226 -1.51 25.81 -1.38
CA GLY A 226 -0.43 25.27 -0.54
C GLY A 226 0.85 24.98 -1.33
N SER A 227 0.71 24.44 -2.54
CA SER A 227 1.80 24.19 -3.49
C SER A 227 2.55 25.48 -3.89
N GLN A 228 1.81 26.53 -4.24
CA GLN A 228 2.38 27.81 -4.63
C GLN A 228 3.12 28.48 -3.47
N LEU A 229 2.55 28.52 -2.27
CA LEU A 229 3.21 29.10 -1.09
C LEU A 229 4.50 28.36 -0.73
N PHE A 230 4.51 27.03 -0.77
CA PHE A 230 5.72 26.24 -0.51
C PHE A 230 6.82 26.54 -1.54
N SER A 231 6.45 26.63 -2.83
CA SER A 231 7.42 26.99 -3.89
C SER A 231 8.00 28.39 -3.73
N GLN A 232 7.18 29.37 -3.31
CA GLN A 232 7.63 30.74 -3.04
C GLN A 232 8.57 30.80 -1.84
N ILE A 233 8.25 30.07 -0.76
CA ILE A 233 9.13 29.97 0.41
C ILE A 233 10.47 29.35 0.00
N LEU A 234 10.45 28.24 -0.75
CA LEU A 234 11.67 27.57 -1.20
C LEU A 234 12.53 28.49 -2.08
N ALA A 235 11.91 29.18 -3.04
CA ALA A 235 12.58 30.15 -3.90
C ALA A 235 13.17 31.33 -3.10
N GLY A 236 12.41 31.90 -2.16
CA GLY A 236 12.88 32.96 -1.29
C GLY A 236 14.06 32.53 -0.43
N THR A 237 14.00 31.32 0.13
CA THR A 237 15.08 30.76 0.95
C THR A 237 16.37 30.57 0.12
N LEU A 238 16.23 30.10 -1.12
CA LEU A 238 17.36 29.92 -2.04
C LEU A 238 18.01 31.27 -2.41
N ILE A 239 17.20 32.30 -2.67
CA ILE A 239 17.70 33.66 -2.97
C ILE A 239 18.47 34.22 -1.77
N ILE A 240 17.96 34.06 -0.55
CA ILE A 240 18.63 34.53 0.68
C ILE A 240 19.97 33.82 0.87
N LEU A 241 20.03 32.50 0.63
CA LEU A 241 21.29 31.74 0.70
C LEU A 241 22.31 32.25 -0.32
N ILE A 242 21.91 32.45 -1.58
CA ILE A 242 22.79 32.96 -2.63
C ILE A 242 23.29 34.37 -2.29
N ALA A 243 22.40 35.25 -1.82
CA ALA A 243 22.75 36.59 -1.40
C ALA A 243 23.73 36.59 -0.20
N GLY A 244 23.51 35.69 0.77
CA GLY A 244 24.42 35.49 1.91
C GLY A 244 25.82 35.05 1.50
N VAL A 245 25.92 34.09 0.56
CA VAL A 245 27.20 33.64 0.00
C VAL A 245 27.90 34.77 -0.76
N ALA A 246 27.17 35.48 -1.63
CA ALA A 246 27.71 36.60 -2.38
C ALA A 246 28.21 37.72 -1.45
N PHE A 247 27.45 38.03 -0.39
CA PHE A 247 27.84 39.02 0.61
C PHE A 247 29.10 38.58 1.39
N ALA A 248 29.19 37.32 1.78
CA ALA A 248 30.36 36.76 2.43
C ALA A 248 31.62 36.84 1.54
N MET A 249 31.48 36.47 0.25
CA MET A 249 32.55 36.60 -0.74
C MET A 249 32.98 38.05 -0.95
N TRP A 250 32.03 38.98 -1.04
CA TRP A 250 32.32 40.41 -1.16
C TRP A 250 33.11 40.93 0.05
N LYS A 251 32.70 40.57 1.27
CA LYS A 251 33.40 40.95 2.51
C LYS A 251 34.80 40.33 2.60
N ALA A 252 34.99 39.10 2.13
CA ALA A 252 36.31 38.46 2.05
C ALA A 252 37.22 39.19 1.04
N SER A 253 36.69 39.56 -0.13
CA SER A 253 37.45 40.27 -1.17
C SER A 253 37.90 41.67 -0.74
N GLN A 254 37.12 42.36 0.10
CA GLN A 254 37.48 43.67 0.65
C GLN A 254 38.67 43.57 1.62
N LYS A 255 38.74 42.51 2.44
CA LYS A 255 39.87 42.27 3.34
C LYS A 255 41.16 41.97 2.56
N ASP A 256 41.06 41.23 1.47
CA ASP A 256 42.21 40.84 0.66
C ASP A 256 42.87 42.04 -0.04
N LYS A 257 42.09 43.06 -0.42
CA LYS A 257 42.63 44.33 -0.97
C LYS A 257 43.55 45.05 0.00
N GLN A 258 43.21 45.08 1.29
CA GLN A 258 44.02 45.75 2.32
C GLN A 258 45.36 45.03 2.56
N PHE A 259 45.36 43.69 2.54
CA PHE A 259 46.61 42.92 2.66
C PHE A 259 47.50 43.05 1.41
N ARG A 260 46.91 43.24 0.23
CA ARG A 260 47.65 43.44 -1.02
C ARG A 260 48.39 44.78 -1.03
N GLU A 261 47.77 45.84 -0.52
CA GLU A 261 48.39 47.16 -0.38
C GLU A 261 49.56 47.13 0.63
N SER A 262 49.41 46.43 1.76
CA SER A 262 50.49 46.30 2.75
C SER A 262 51.72 45.55 2.20
N ARG A 263 51.54 44.54 1.33
CA ARG A 263 52.68 43.84 0.70
C ARG A 263 53.34 44.64 -0.42
N LEU A 264 52.60 45.50 -1.11
CA LEU A 264 53.15 46.39 -2.13
C LEU A 264 54.02 47.48 -1.49
N GLN A 265 53.62 48.03 -0.34
CA GLN A 265 54.43 49.00 0.40
C GLN A 265 55.70 48.38 1.01
N THR A 266 55.64 47.17 1.58
CA THR A 266 56.84 46.47 2.07
C THR A 266 57.82 46.11 0.94
N SER A 267 57.35 45.90 -0.29
CA SER A 267 58.24 45.66 -1.44
C SER A 267 58.85 46.94 -2.01
N GLU A 268 58.15 48.08 -1.97
CA GLU A 268 58.72 49.38 -2.36
C GLU A 268 59.82 49.86 -1.40
N GLU A 269 59.71 49.54 -0.10
CA GLU A 269 60.71 49.93 0.90
C GLU A 269 61.99 49.06 0.82
N GLN A 270 61.90 47.83 0.28
CA GLN A 270 63.04 46.91 0.15
C GLN A 270 63.80 46.98 -1.18
N VAL A 271 63.35 47.75 -2.17
CA VAL A 271 64.07 47.96 -3.44
C VAL A 271 64.54 49.41 -3.56
N SER A 272 65.52 49.78 -2.72
CA SER A 272 66.30 51.01 -2.90
C SER A 272 67.29 50.85 -4.06
N PHE A 273 66.98 51.45 -5.21
CA PHE A 273 67.82 51.46 -6.42
C PHE A 273 69.16 52.19 -6.27
N ASN A 274 69.42 52.88 -5.15
CA ASN A 274 70.70 53.55 -4.87
C ASN A 274 71.86 52.60 -4.53
N GLN A 275 71.59 51.30 -4.37
CA GLN A 275 72.60 50.33 -3.93
C GLN A 275 73.16 49.45 -5.08
N LEU A 276 72.72 49.68 -6.32
CA LEU A 276 73.13 48.92 -7.51
C LEU A 276 74.26 49.56 -8.33
N GLU A 277 74.73 50.76 -7.97
CA GLU A 277 75.75 51.50 -8.75
C GLU A 277 77.17 51.44 -8.15
N SER A 278 77.36 50.76 -7.01
CA SER A 278 78.68 50.61 -6.39
C SER A 278 79.07 49.15 -6.22
N GLN A 279 79.54 48.51 -7.30
CA GLN A 279 80.66 47.57 -7.27
C GLN A 279 80.90 46.94 -8.66
N SER A 280 81.68 47.65 -9.46
CA SER A 280 82.44 47.12 -10.59
C SER A 280 83.81 46.57 -10.11
N ALA A 281 83.86 45.25 -9.85
CA ALA A 281 84.94 44.27 -10.12
C ALA A 281 86.36 44.40 -9.47
N PRO A 282 87.24 43.35 -9.47
CA PRO A 282 87.11 41.98 -10.00
C PRO A 282 87.63 40.82 -9.09
N SER A 283 87.52 39.59 -9.62
CA SER A 283 88.43 38.42 -9.48
C SER A 283 88.02 37.31 -8.48
N GLN A 284 87.54 36.16 -8.99
CA GLN A 284 88.25 34.86 -9.18
C GLN A 284 88.51 34.11 -7.84
N SER A 285 88.40 32.78 -7.68
CA SER A 285 88.25 31.62 -8.57
C SER A 285 88.25 30.31 -7.74
N LYS A 286 87.61 29.25 -8.27
CA LYS A 286 87.77 27.77 -8.03
C LYS A 286 87.09 27.15 -6.81
N SER A 287 86.44 25.98 -6.90
CA SER A 287 86.52 24.84 -7.86
C SER A 287 85.17 24.06 -7.89
N LYS A 288 84.57 23.65 -9.03
CA LYS A 288 84.78 22.42 -9.87
C LYS A 288 84.72 21.07 -9.08
N PRO A 289 84.26 19.93 -9.66
CA PRO A 289 83.02 19.65 -10.40
C PRO A 289 82.40 18.22 -10.23
N LEU A 290 81.11 18.08 -10.62
CA LEU A 290 80.51 17.14 -11.60
C LEU A 290 80.78 15.61 -11.56
N ALA A 291 79.68 14.83 -11.58
CA ALA A 291 79.42 13.66 -12.46
C ALA A 291 78.13 12.96 -11.97
N GLU A 292 77.28 12.26 -12.72
CA GLU A 292 76.98 12.03 -14.14
C GLU A 292 75.83 10.98 -14.14
N SER A 293 75.13 10.80 -15.27
CA SER A 293 74.46 9.55 -15.70
C SER A 293 72.98 9.38 -15.28
N LYS A 294 72.01 9.63 -16.19
CA LYS A 294 71.39 8.70 -17.19
C LYS A 294 70.38 7.72 -16.55
N SER A 295 69.07 7.86 -16.83
CA SER A 295 68.34 7.27 -17.97
C SER A 295 68.34 5.73 -17.92
N GLU A 296 67.20 5.01 -17.83
CA GLU A 296 66.30 4.68 -18.95
C GLU A 296 65.24 3.61 -18.50
N PRO A 297 64.31 3.13 -19.37
CA PRO A 297 62.95 2.68 -19.02
C PRO A 297 62.63 1.20 -19.40
N LYS A 298 61.30 0.91 -19.50
CA LYS A 298 60.55 -0.22 -20.14
C LYS A 298 59.88 -1.25 -19.19
N THR A 299 58.55 -1.45 -19.24
CA THR A 299 57.73 -2.39 -20.09
C THR A 299 58.04 -3.87 -19.72
N GLU A 300 57.12 -4.81 -19.42
CA GLU A 300 55.93 -5.29 -20.15
C GLU A 300 55.21 -6.47 -19.41
N SER A 301 53.97 -6.78 -19.81
CA SER A 301 53.26 -8.10 -19.86
C SER A 301 52.67 -8.85 -18.62
N LYS A 302 51.31 -8.80 -18.50
CA LYS A 302 50.24 -9.87 -18.52
C LYS A 302 50.65 -11.34 -18.19
N PRO A 303 49.87 -12.20 -17.42
CA PRO A 303 48.52 -12.71 -17.79
C PRO A 303 47.51 -13.13 -16.68
N GLU A 304 46.23 -13.32 -17.09
CA GLU A 304 45.21 -14.17 -16.43
C GLU A 304 45.48 -15.67 -16.67
N PRO A 305 45.00 -16.57 -15.79
CA PRO A 305 43.88 -17.47 -16.15
C PRO A 305 42.85 -17.65 -14.98
N LYS A 306 41.54 -17.80 -15.27
CA LYS A 306 40.72 -19.07 -15.29
C LYS A 306 41.03 -20.04 -14.13
N THR A 307 40.10 -20.66 -13.40
CA THR A 307 39.00 -21.60 -13.78
C THR A 307 38.35 -22.05 -12.45
N ASP A 308 37.02 -22.05 -12.27
CA ASP A 308 36.02 -23.12 -12.52
C ASP A 308 35.68 -24.05 -11.33
N ASP A 309 34.44 -24.57 -11.41
CA ASP A 309 33.83 -25.74 -10.73
C ASP A 309 33.21 -25.50 -9.33
N LYS A 310 32.01 -25.97 -8.96
CA LYS A 310 30.98 -26.87 -9.55
C LYS A 310 29.73 -26.78 -8.64
N THR A 311 28.51 -26.45 -9.09
CA THR A 311 27.38 -27.34 -9.49
C THR A 311 26.78 -28.23 -8.35
N PRO A 312 25.64 -28.93 -8.55
CA PRO A 312 24.51 -28.94 -7.63
C PRO A 312 24.32 -30.28 -6.88
N GLU A 313 23.42 -30.29 -5.90
CA GLU A 313 22.54 -31.42 -5.58
C GLU A 313 21.14 -30.88 -5.29
#